data_AF-A0A9P5PHP6-F1
#
_entry.id   AF-A0A9P5PHP6-F1
#
_cell.length_a   1.000
_cell.length_b   1.000
_cell.length_c   1.000
_cell.angle_alpha   90.00
_cell.angle_beta   90.00
_cell.angle_gamma   90.00
#
_symmetry.space_group_name_H-M   'P 1'
#
loop_
_entity.id
_entity.type
_entity.pdbx_description
1 polymer ?
#
loop_
_entity_poly.entity_id
_entity_poly.type
_entity_poly.pdbx_seq_one_letter_code
_entity_poly.pdbx_strand_id
1 'polypeptide(L)'
;MQRATCTNIRIRSPSDARVIFHAVLLSILPMVTRRLDAEERSLITPGSCYVWEERGPHAELTGVGIERWTDGIRWGPSRVREGFLFYHEKQEHHLLFTEDTELAVRSSPTKGSRPILIKQTYTVFVETPRGQRKWHLIAYFNEESLPHLQTVDDLPRLASLPVPHGKYKSARCTKGRPDHIFNPDQDADFPRIEYIPYKPKSPSMSDRSSQSASPPDHYAQIMTPEDLAPLAYLQSMPPLRRHPEDEKTLMLLASRRF
;
A
#
# COMPACT_ATOMS: atom_id res chain seq x y z
N MET A 1 -20.77 -12.02 -9.63
CA MET A 1 -19.64 -12.05 -8.69
C MET A 1 -18.34 -11.98 -9.48
N GLN A 2 -17.56 -10.94 -9.27
CA GLN A 2 -16.25 -10.67 -9.84
C GLN A 2 -15.19 -11.45 -9.06
N ARG A 3 -14.26 -12.08 -9.76
CA ARG A 3 -13.25 -12.98 -9.17
C ARG A 3 -11.86 -12.36 -9.26
N ALA A 4 -10.93 -12.91 -8.48
CA ALA A 4 -9.51 -12.64 -8.67
C ALA A 4 -9.09 -12.96 -10.12
N THR A 5 -8.15 -12.18 -10.64
CA THR A 5 -7.53 -12.41 -11.95
C THR A 5 -6.83 -13.77 -11.97
N CYS A 6 -6.15 -14.11 -10.89
CA CYS A 6 -5.65 -15.45 -10.63
C CYS A 6 -5.49 -15.64 -9.11
N THR A 7 -5.43 -16.90 -8.68
CA THR A 7 -5.26 -17.31 -7.28
C THR A 7 -4.08 -18.27 -7.16
N ASN A 8 -3.63 -18.52 -5.93
CA ASN A 8 -2.52 -19.42 -5.61
C ASN A 8 -1.19 -19.06 -6.34
N ILE A 9 -0.94 -17.77 -6.58
CA ILE A 9 0.24 -17.31 -7.33
C ILE A 9 1.05 -16.26 -6.57
N ARG A 10 2.37 -16.28 -6.74
CA ARG A 10 3.31 -15.24 -6.29
C ARG A 10 3.93 -14.54 -7.50
N ILE A 11 4.03 -13.21 -7.42
CA ILE A 11 4.66 -12.37 -8.44
C ILE A 11 6.10 -12.03 -8.01
N ARG A 12 7.09 -12.65 -8.65
CA ARG A 12 8.50 -12.56 -8.24
C ARG A 12 9.25 -11.43 -8.92
N SER A 13 8.76 -10.88 -10.01
CA SER A 13 9.50 -9.92 -10.82
C SER A 13 8.56 -9.04 -11.66
N PRO A 14 9.04 -7.90 -12.19
CA PRO A 14 8.30 -7.15 -13.18
C PRO A 14 7.96 -7.99 -14.42
N SER A 15 8.80 -8.96 -14.79
CA SER A 15 8.55 -9.87 -15.90
C SER A 15 7.36 -10.79 -15.64
N ASP A 16 7.25 -11.37 -14.43
CA ASP A 16 6.06 -12.14 -14.02
C ASP A 16 4.78 -11.27 -14.14
N ALA A 17 4.85 -10.01 -13.69
CA ALA A 17 3.71 -9.09 -13.79
C ALA A 17 3.32 -8.79 -15.25
N ARG A 18 4.28 -8.65 -16.17
CA ARG A 18 4.00 -8.47 -17.60
C ARG A 18 3.29 -9.67 -18.21
N VAL A 19 3.66 -10.90 -17.81
CA VAL A 19 2.95 -12.12 -18.22
C VAL A 19 1.48 -12.07 -17.78
N ILE A 20 1.22 -11.69 -16.53
CA ILE A 20 -0.15 -11.55 -16.02
C ILE A 20 -0.93 -10.49 -16.79
N PHE A 21 -0.36 -9.30 -17.02
CA PHE A 21 -1.01 -8.27 -17.83
C PHE A 21 -1.27 -8.74 -19.26
N HIS A 22 -0.36 -9.50 -19.86
CA HIS A 22 -0.54 -10.01 -21.21
C HIS A 22 -1.63 -11.07 -21.29
N ALA A 23 -1.69 -11.97 -20.32
CA ALA A 23 -2.77 -12.94 -20.22
C ALA A 23 -4.15 -12.26 -20.05
N VAL A 24 -4.22 -11.16 -19.30
CA VAL A 24 -5.44 -10.35 -19.17
C VAL A 24 -5.81 -9.67 -20.49
N LEU A 25 -4.83 -9.08 -21.19
CA LEU A 25 -5.06 -8.44 -22.50
C LEU A 25 -5.62 -9.44 -23.53
N LEU A 26 -5.14 -10.69 -23.49
CA LEU A 26 -5.60 -11.78 -24.34
C LEU A 26 -6.88 -12.44 -23.83
N SER A 27 -7.48 -11.94 -22.75
CA SER A 27 -8.69 -12.51 -22.11
C SER A 27 -8.52 -13.95 -21.63
N ILE A 28 -7.29 -14.39 -21.39
CA ILE A 28 -6.97 -15.69 -20.75
C ILE A 28 -7.26 -15.63 -19.26
N LEU A 29 -6.96 -14.48 -18.63
CA LEU A 29 -7.30 -14.17 -17.24
C LEU A 29 -8.29 -13.01 -17.19
N PRO A 30 -9.23 -12.98 -16.23
CA PRO A 30 -10.22 -11.91 -16.13
C PRO A 30 -9.61 -10.61 -15.59
N MET A 31 -10.06 -9.47 -16.11
CA MET A 31 -9.81 -8.15 -15.55
C MET A 31 -10.92 -7.78 -14.56
N VAL A 32 -10.54 -7.11 -13.47
CA VAL A 32 -11.47 -6.43 -12.56
C VAL A 32 -11.89 -5.09 -13.17
N THR A 33 -13.18 -4.87 -13.33
CA THR A 33 -13.77 -3.70 -14.02
C THR A 33 -14.53 -2.76 -13.10
N ARG A 34 -14.89 -3.22 -11.89
CA ARG A 34 -15.56 -2.41 -10.85
C ARG A 34 -14.99 -2.70 -9.47
N ARG A 35 -15.29 -1.84 -8.49
CA ARG A 35 -14.94 -2.10 -7.09
C ARG A 35 -15.51 -3.45 -6.63
N LEU A 36 -14.74 -4.13 -5.78
CA LEU A 36 -15.18 -5.33 -5.10
C LEU A 36 -16.26 -4.97 -4.07
N ASP A 37 -17.31 -5.77 -3.99
CA ASP A 37 -18.31 -5.66 -2.93
C ASP A 37 -17.80 -6.26 -1.59
N ALA A 38 -18.66 -6.36 -0.58
CA ALA A 38 -18.25 -6.89 0.72
C ALA A 38 -17.88 -8.38 0.67
N GLU A 39 -18.62 -9.18 -0.11
CA GLU A 39 -18.40 -10.62 -0.25
C GLU A 39 -17.13 -10.88 -1.08
N GLU A 40 -16.96 -10.18 -2.20
CA GLU A 40 -15.77 -10.32 -3.05
C GLU A 40 -14.48 -9.89 -2.32
N ARG A 41 -14.57 -8.93 -1.39
CA ARG A 41 -13.45 -8.53 -0.53
C ARG A 41 -13.11 -9.58 0.52
N SER A 42 -14.10 -10.29 1.07
CA SER A 42 -13.85 -11.33 2.07
C SER A 42 -13.11 -12.54 1.48
N LEU A 43 -13.11 -12.69 0.15
CA LEU A 43 -12.36 -13.72 -0.59
C LEU A 43 -10.87 -13.38 -0.82
N ILE A 44 -10.40 -12.19 -0.41
CA ILE A 44 -8.98 -11.83 -0.52
C ILE A 44 -8.17 -12.70 0.44
N THR A 45 -7.29 -13.52 -0.11
CA THR A 45 -6.44 -14.46 0.64
C THR A 45 -5.00 -14.44 0.08
N PRO A 46 -4.02 -15.00 0.81
CA PRO A 46 -2.68 -15.18 0.25
C PRO A 46 -2.72 -15.95 -1.08
N GLY A 47 -2.02 -15.44 -2.09
CA GLY A 47 -2.05 -15.94 -3.46
C GLY A 47 -3.09 -15.27 -4.37
N SER A 48 -4.00 -14.45 -3.86
CA SER A 48 -4.93 -13.68 -4.69
C SER A 48 -4.21 -12.58 -5.46
N CYS A 49 -4.47 -12.51 -6.77
CA CYS A 49 -3.94 -11.48 -7.65
C CYS A 49 -5.07 -10.86 -8.48
N TYR A 50 -5.08 -9.53 -8.58
CA TYR A 50 -6.10 -8.74 -9.26
C TYR A 50 -5.45 -7.75 -10.23
N VAL A 51 -5.98 -7.68 -11.44
CA VAL A 51 -5.60 -6.70 -12.46
C VAL A 51 -6.80 -5.81 -12.78
N TRP A 52 -6.58 -4.50 -12.84
CA TRP A 52 -7.61 -3.53 -13.22
C TRP A 52 -7.05 -2.39 -14.06
N GLU A 53 -7.92 -1.77 -14.85
CA GLU A 53 -7.63 -0.55 -15.62
C GLU A 53 -8.04 0.69 -14.83
N GLU A 54 -7.11 1.64 -14.69
CA GLU A 54 -7.39 2.95 -14.11
C GLU A 54 -8.34 3.73 -15.01
N ARG A 55 -9.42 4.22 -14.40
CA ARG A 55 -10.39 5.07 -15.06
C ARG A 55 -9.69 6.28 -15.67
N GLY A 56 -9.83 6.44 -16.98
CA GLY A 56 -9.25 7.57 -17.71
C GLY A 56 -9.96 8.90 -17.39
N PRO A 57 -9.29 10.04 -17.62
CA PRO A 57 -9.83 11.38 -17.32
C PRO A 57 -11.06 11.78 -18.14
N HIS A 58 -11.39 11.04 -19.21
CA HIS A 58 -12.57 11.30 -20.06
C HIS A 58 -13.77 10.38 -19.74
N ALA A 59 -13.70 9.56 -18.69
CA ALA A 59 -14.74 8.57 -18.37
C ALA A 59 -16.00 9.17 -17.72
N GLU A 60 -16.12 10.50 -17.70
CA GLU A 60 -17.00 11.40 -16.92
C GLU A 60 -18.48 11.03 -16.81
N LEU A 61 -19.06 10.15 -17.64
CA LEU A 61 -20.52 10.02 -17.68
C LEU A 61 -21.14 8.95 -16.78
N THR A 62 -20.39 7.92 -16.37
CA THR A 62 -20.99 6.77 -15.66
C THR A 62 -20.66 6.69 -14.17
N GLY A 63 -19.61 7.37 -13.69
CA GLY A 63 -19.10 7.21 -12.32
C GLY A 63 -18.59 5.79 -11.95
N VAL A 64 -18.77 4.80 -12.83
CA VAL A 64 -18.35 3.41 -12.64
C VAL A 64 -16.90 3.25 -13.07
N GLY A 65 -16.06 2.69 -12.21
CA GLY A 65 -14.66 2.40 -12.48
C GLY A 65 -13.82 2.38 -11.20
N ILE A 66 -12.54 2.06 -11.35
CA ILE A 66 -11.59 2.04 -10.24
C ILE A 66 -10.54 3.13 -10.50
N GLU A 67 -10.34 4.00 -9.52
CA GLU A 67 -9.25 5.00 -9.50
C GLU A 67 -8.16 4.60 -8.51
N ARG A 68 -8.58 3.96 -7.42
CA ARG A 68 -7.71 3.46 -6.36
C ARG A 68 -8.29 2.14 -5.87
N TRP A 69 -7.39 1.17 -5.68
CA TRP A 69 -7.73 -0.11 -5.12
C TRP A 69 -8.14 0.01 -3.65
N THR A 70 -9.29 -0.59 -3.29
CA THR A 70 -9.85 -0.56 -1.94
C THR A 70 -10.26 -1.97 -1.53
N ASP A 71 -9.51 -2.54 -0.58
CA ASP A 71 -9.71 -3.91 -0.08
C ASP A 71 -10.29 -3.96 1.34
N GLY A 72 -10.44 -2.81 2.01
CA GLY A 72 -10.95 -2.76 3.40
C GLY A 72 -9.92 -3.14 4.46
N ILE A 73 -8.67 -3.42 4.06
CA ILE A 73 -7.59 -3.81 4.97
C ILE A 73 -6.79 -2.56 5.37
N ARG A 74 -6.38 -2.49 6.64
CA ARG A 74 -5.53 -1.40 7.14
C ARG A 74 -4.08 -1.67 6.76
N TRP A 75 -3.48 -0.76 6.00
CA TRP A 75 -2.12 -0.91 5.49
C TRP A 75 -1.13 0.02 6.18
N GLY A 76 0.09 -0.47 6.36
CA GLY A 76 1.28 0.31 6.70
C GLY A 76 1.69 1.28 5.58
N PRO A 77 2.67 2.16 5.85
CA PRO A 77 3.25 3.01 4.82
C PRO A 77 3.89 2.15 3.72
N SER A 78 3.83 2.64 2.48
CA SER A 78 4.38 1.92 1.34
C SER A 78 5.91 1.82 1.41
N ARG A 79 6.44 0.75 0.79
CA ARG A 79 7.88 0.51 0.63
C ARG A 79 8.16 0.18 -0.82
N VAL A 80 9.11 0.86 -1.43
CA VAL A 80 9.52 0.62 -2.82
C VAL A 80 10.59 -0.46 -2.85
N ARG A 81 10.41 -1.47 -3.69
CA ARG A 81 11.45 -2.45 -4.01
C ARG A 81 11.28 -2.96 -5.43
N GLU A 82 12.33 -2.85 -6.24
CA GLU A 82 12.41 -3.44 -7.59
C GLU A 82 11.19 -3.12 -8.49
N GLY A 83 10.74 -1.86 -8.44
CA GLY A 83 9.58 -1.37 -9.20
C GLY A 83 8.21 -1.62 -8.54
N PHE A 84 8.12 -2.45 -7.51
CA PHE A 84 6.90 -2.71 -6.75
C PHE A 84 6.71 -1.77 -5.56
N LEU A 85 5.46 -1.63 -5.09
CA LEU A 85 5.18 -1.13 -3.74
C LEU A 85 4.72 -2.30 -2.87
N PHE A 86 5.23 -2.33 -1.65
CA PHE A 86 4.83 -3.27 -0.62
C PHE A 86 4.15 -2.54 0.52
N TYR A 87 3.12 -3.17 1.06
CA TYR A 87 2.37 -2.73 2.21
C TYR A 87 2.21 -3.92 3.16
N HIS A 88 2.48 -3.72 4.44
CA HIS A 88 2.22 -4.72 5.47
C HIS A 88 0.90 -4.36 6.15
N GLU A 89 0.05 -5.36 6.36
CA GLU A 89 -1.18 -5.19 7.09
C GLU A 89 -0.91 -4.74 8.53
N LYS A 90 -1.74 -3.82 9.03
CA LYS A 90 -1.77 -3.45 10.45
C LYS A 90 -2.87 -4.25 11.14
N GLN A 91 -2.51 -4.98 12.19
CA GLN A 91 -3.49 -5.64 13.04
C GLN A 91 -4.20 -4.62 13.93
N GLU A 92 -5.50 -4.78 14.11
CA GLU A 92 -6.24 -4.00 15.10
C GLU A 92 -6.15 -4.68 16.47
N HIS A 93 -5.66 -3.95 17.46
CA HIS A 93 -5.64 -4.39 18.86
C HIS A 93 -7.05 -4.28 19.47
N HIS A 94 -8.04 -4.99 18.95
CA HIS A 94 -9.41 -4.97 19.50
C HIS A 94 -9.63 -5.87 20.72
N LEU A 95 -8.61 -6.57 21.21
CA LEU A 95 -8.71 -7.51 22.33
C LEU A 95 -8.37 -6.92 23.72
N LEU A 96 -8.19 -5.60 23.85
CA LEU A 96 -7.79 -4.98 25.13
C LEU A 96 -8.90 -4.18 25.84
N PHE A 97 -10.16 -4.23 25.36
CA PHE A 97 -11.29 -3.49 25.96
C PHE A 97 -12.43 -4.37 26.46
N THR A 98 -12.18 -5.66 26.68
CA THR A 98 -13.10 -6.48 27.51
C THR A 98 -12.46 -6.60 28.88
N GLU A 99 -12.62 -5.54 29.69
CA GLU A 99 -12.57 -5.69 31.15
C GLU A 99 -13.69 -6.67 31.57
N ASP A 100 -13.43 -7.36 32.68
CA ASP A 100 -14.26 -8.39 33.32
C ASP A 100 -14.20 -9.81 32.72
N THR A 101 -13.16 -10.56 33.09
CA THR A 101 -13.28 -11.77 33.95
C THR A 101 -11.87 -12.30 34.27
N GLU A 102 -11.44 -12.12 35.52
CA GLU A 102 -10.14 -12.56 36.09
C GLU A 102 -9.99 -14.09 36.24
N LEU A 103 -10.23 -14.87 35.18
CA LEU A 103 -10.00 -16.33 35.19
C LEU A 103 -9.10 -16.83 34.03
N ALA A 104 -8.54 -15.95 33.21
CA ALA A 104 -7.73 -16.33 32.04
C ALA A 104 -6.21 -16.44 32.28
N VAL A 105 -5.73 -16.42 33.53
CA VAL A 105 -4.27 -16.42 33.84
C VAL A 105 -3.60 -17.80 33.65
N ARG A 106 -4.31 -18.84 33.16
CA ARG A 106 -3.73 -20.20 33.02
C ARG A 106 -3.94 -20.92 31.69
N SER A 107 -4.09 -20.21 30.57
CA SER A 107 -4.11 -20.87 29.25
C SER A 107 -3.29 -20.16 28.17
N SER A 108 -2.14 -20.77 27.91
CA SER A 108 -1.31 -20.76 26.69
C SER A 108 -0.46 -19.52 26.35
N PRO A 109 0.86 -19.70 26.10
CA PRO A 109 1.59 -18.80 25.23
C PRO A 109 1.06 -19.01 23.80
N THR A 110 0.92 -17.96 23.00
CA THR A 110 0.62 -18.02 21.55
C THR A 110 -0.79 -18.53 21.14
N LYS A 111 -1.86 -17.78 21.43
CA LYS A 111 -3.06 -17.87 20.57
C LYS A 111 -2.82 -17.00 19.33
N GLY A 112 -2.49 -17.70 18.25
CA GLY A 112 -1.92 -17.19 17.00
C GLY A 112 -2.64 -15.98 16.45
N SER A 113 -1.94 -14.85 16.46
CA SER A 113 -2.33 -13.75 15.61
C SER A 113 -2.26 -14.22 14.16
N ARG A 114 -3.33 -14.02 13.40
CA ARG A 114 -3.39 -14.39 11.98
C ARG A 114 -2.15 -13.85 11.25
N PRO A 115 -1.56 -14.63 10.32
CA PRO A 115 -0.37 -14.21 9.60
C PRO A 115 -0.64 -12.88 8.89
N ILE A 116 0.29 -11.94 9.05
CA ILE A 116 0.17 -10.58 8.53
C ILE A 116 0.14 -10.63 7.01
N LEU A 117 -0.93 -10.11 6.40
CA LEU A 117 -1.01 -10.03 4.96
C LEU A 117 -0.07 -8.94 4.43
N ILE A 118 0.53 -9.21 3.29
CA ILE A 118 1.40 -8.31 2.54
C ILE A 118 0.72 -8.08 1.19
N LYS A 119 0.55 -6.80 0.86
CA LYS A 119 0.09 -6.37 -0.46
C LYS A 119 1.28 -5.88 -1.28
N GLN A 120 1.44 -6.44 -2.47
CA GLN A 120 2.40 -6.07 -3.48
C GLN A 120 1.67 -5.45 -4.66
N THR A 121 2.12 -4.29 -5.13
CA THR A 121 1.49 -3.60 -6.26
C THR A 121 2.49 -3.24 -7.35
N TYR A 122 2.03 -3.33 -8.59
CA TYR A 122 2.78 -2.93 -9.78
C TYR A 122 1.87 -2.22 -10.76
N THR A 123 2.38 -1.19 -11.44
CA THR A 123 1.58 -0.35 -12.33
C THR A 123 2.33 -0.14 -13.64
N VAL A 124 1.61 -0.27 -14.75
CA VAL A 124 2.16 -0.10 -16.09
C VAL A 124 1.27 0.79 -16.94
N PHE A 125 1.88 1.43 -17.93
CA PHE A 125 1.19 1.94 -19.10
C PHE A 125 1.18 0.85 -20.19
N VAL A 126 0.00 0.63 -20.77
CA VAL A 126 -0.25 -0.34 -21.84
C VAL A 126 -0.77 0.41 -23.05
N GLU A 127 -0.13 0.21 -24.20
CA GLU A 127 -0.64 0.74 -25.45
C GLU A 127 -1.75 -0.17 -25.98
N THR A 128 -2.94 0.39 -26.15
CA THR A 128 -4.10 -0.33 -26.70
C THR A 128 -4.55 0.35 -27.99
N PRO A 129 -5.32 -0.33 -28.86
CA PRO A 129 -5.90 0.33 -30.04
C PRO A 129 -6.78 1.55 -29.71
N ARG A 130 -7.24 1.66 -28.45
CA ARG A 130 -8.03 2.80 -27.95
C ARG A 130 -7.17 3.88 -27.29
N GLY A 131 -5.86 3.81 -27.47
CA GLY A 131 -4.83 4.65 -26.86
C GLY A 131 -4.22 4.06 -25.60
N GLN A 132 -3.27 4.79 -25.02
CA GLN A 132 -2.60 4.40 -23.79
C GLN A 132 -3.59 4.25 -22.63
N ARG A 133 -3.43 3.17 -21.86
CA ARG A 133 -4.17 2.89 -20.63
C ARG A 133 -3.20 2.62 -19.50
N LYS A 134 -3.62 2.90 -18.28
CA LYS A 134 -2.83 2.65 -17.08
C LYS A 134 -3.43 1.47 -16.33
N TRP A 135 -2.70 0.38 -16.26
CA TRP A 135 -3.15 -0.86 -15.62
C TRP A 135 -2.40 -1.12 -14.33
N HIS A 136 -3.08 -1.72 -13.38
CA HIS A 136 -2.57 -2.01 -12.05
C HIS A 136 -2.70 -3.50 -11.75
N LEU A 137 -1.68 -4.05 -11.11
CA LEU A 137 -1.65 -5.39 -10.54
C LEU A 137 -1.54 -5.25 -9.02
N ILE A 138 -2.38 -6.00 -8.31
CA ILE A 138 -2.38 -6.13 -6.85
C ILE A 138 -2.25 -7.61 -6.52
N ALA A 139 -1.21 -8.00 -5.80
CA ALA A 139 -1.01 -9.36 -5.32
C ALA A 139 -0.93 -9.38 -3.80
N TYR A 140 -1.46 -10.45 -3.21
CA TYR A 140 -1.51 -10.66 -1.77
C TYR A 140 -0.74 -11.92 -1.41
N PHE A 141 0.05 -11.87 -0.35
CA PHE A 141 0.72 -13.04 0.22
C PHE A 141 1.04 -12.78 1.69
N ASN A 142 1.48 -13.81 2.40
CA ASN A 142 2.15 -13.66 3.71
C ASN A 142 3.41 -14.53 3.72
N GLU A 143 4.26 -14.36 4.73
CA GLU A 143 5.56 -15.07 4.80
C GLU A 143 5.42 -16.60 4.73
N GLU A 144 4.39 -17.15 5.38
CA GLU A 144 4.13 -18.59 5.46
C GLU A 144 3.64 -19.19 4.13
N SER A 145 2.87 -18.43 3.35
CA SER A 145 2.33 -18.85 2.06
C SER A 145 3.38 -18.87 0.95
N LEU A 146 4.41 -18.02 1.04
CA LEU A 146 5.38 -17.81 -0.02
C LEU A 146 6.03 -19.07 -0.62
N PRO A 147 6.38 -20.11 0.17
CA PRO A 147 6.94 -21.35 -0.36
C PRO A 147 5.93 -22.24 -1.09
N HIS A 148 4.63 -22.03 -0.86
CA HIS A 148 3.54 -22.88 -1.34
C HIS A 148 2.81 -22.27 -2.55
N LEU A 149 3.04 -20.98 -2.84
CA LEU A 149 2.43 -20.30 -3.97
C LEU A 149 3.16 -20.64 -5.27
N GLN A 150 2.37 -20.88 -6.33
CA GLN A 150 2.89 -21.10 -7.67
C GLN A 150 3.44 -19.81 -8.27
N THR A 151 4.22 -19.94 -9.33
CA THR A 151 4.74 -18.84 -10.13
C THR A 151 4.11 -18.85 -11.52
N VAL A 152 4.39 -17.83 -12.32
CA VAL A 152 3.92 -17.80 -13.72
C VAL A 152 4.48 -18.97 -14.55
N ASP A 153 5.65 -19.49 -14.18
CA ASP A 153 6.32 -20.60 -14.87
C ASP A 153 5.64 -21.95 -14.56
N ASP A 154 5.01 -22.08 -13.40
CA ASP A 154 4.35 -23.31 -12.95
C ASP A 154 2.96 -23.49 -13.58
N LEU A 155 2.45 -22.45 -14.25
CA LEU A 155 1.12 -22.43 -14.87
C LEU A 155 1.27 -22.56 -16.39
N PRO A 156 0.92 -23.71 -16.99
CA PRO A 156 1.20 -23.97 -18.42
C PRO A 156 0.65 -22.91 -19.37
N ARG A 157 -0.52 -22.34 -19.06
CA ARG A 157 -1.16 -21.27 -19.87
C ARG A 157 -0.42 -19.93 -19.82
N LEU A 158 0.45 -19.72 -18.83
CA LEU A 158 1.20 -18.47 -18.63
C LEU A 158 2.67 -18.64 -18.97
N ALA A 159 3.26 -19.79 -18.62
CA ALA A 159 4.69 -20.08 -18.81
C ALA A 159 5.14 -19.94 -20.27
N SER A 160 4.31 -20.37 -21.22
CA SER A 160 4.63 -20.31 -22.65
C SER A 160 4.12 -19.06 -23.35
N LEU A 161 3.63 -18.06 -22.61
CA LEU A 161 2.95 -16.92 -23.21
C LEU A 161 3.97 -15.91 -23.79
N PRO A 162 3.97 -15.65 -25.11
CA PRO A 162 4.93 -14.72 -25.71
C PRO A 162 4.51 -13.28 -25.41
N VAL A 163 5.19 -12.65 -24.44
CA VAL A 163 4.91 -11.25 -24.07
C VAL A 163 5.68 -10.30 -24.99
N PRO A 164 5.01 -9.41 -25.74
CA PRO A 164 5.71 -8.47 -26.62
C PRO A 164 6.53 -7.44 -25.83
N HIS A 165 7.78 -7.23 -26.27
CA HIS A 165 8.68 -6.24 -25.71
C HIS A 165 8.13 -4.81 -25.83
N GLY A 166 8.41 -3.98 -24.83
CA GLY A 166 8.01 -2.57 -24.81
C GLY A 166 6.49 -2.30 -24.68
N LYS A 167 5.64 -3.34 -24.70
CA LYS A 167 4.18 -3.20 -24.61
C LYS A 167 3.69 -2.76 -23.23
N TYR A 168 4.41 -3.13 -22.19
CA TYR A 168 4.09 -2.86 -20.79
C TYR A 168 5.20 -2.02 -20.17
N LYS A 169 5.00 -0.70 -20.11
CA LYS A 169 6.00 0.24 -19.59
C LYS A 169 5.72 0.54 -18.13
N SER A 170 6.72 0.47 -17.26
CA SER A 170 6.53 0.78 -15.84
C SER A 170 6.04 2.22 -15.67
N ALA A 171 4.94 2.42 -14.94
CA ALA A 171 4.46 3.77 -14.62
C ALA A 171 5.33 4.48 -13.57
N ARG A 172 6.36 3.80 -13.07
CA ARG A 172 7.28 4.26 -12.02
C ARG A 172 8.67 4.59 -12.55
N CYS A 173 8.89 4.59 -13.87
CA CYS A 173 10.12 5.16 -14.43
C CYS A 173 10.23 6.62 -13.99
N THR A 174 11.12 6.87 -13.04
CA THR A 174 11.46 8.22 -12.57
C THR A 174 12.12 8.97 -13.71
N LYS A 175 11.64 10.18 -14.04
CA LYS A 175 12.32 11.10 -14.97
C LYS A 175 13.81 11.16 -14.61
N GLY A 176 14.68 10.75 -15.53
CA GLY A 176 16.14 10.78 -15.36
C GLY A 176 16.81 9.44 -15.00
N ARG A 177 16.07 8.34 -14.81
CA ARG A 177 16.65 6.99 -14.67
C ARG A 177 16.45 6.20 -15.98
N PRO A 178 17.48 5.52 -16.53
CA PRO A 178 17.35 4.79 -17.78
C PRO A 178 16.20 3.77 -17.74
N ASP A 179 15.34 3.78 -18.76
CA ASP A 179 14.20 2.86 -18.90
C ASP A 179 14.61 1.39 -18.75
N HIS A 180 15.84 1.04 -19.15
CA HIS A 180 16.41 -0.31 -19.04
C HIS A 180 16.49 -0.86 -17.60
N ILE A 181 16.46 -0.03 -16.56
CA ILE A 181 16.49 -0.51 -15.16
C ILE A 181 15.15 -1.10 -14.75
N PHE A 182 14.05 -0.62 -15.32
CA PHE A 182 12.69 -1.08 -15.00
C PHE A 182 12.05 -1.86 -16.15
N ASN A 183 12.64 -1.77 -17.34
CA ASN A 183 12.25 -2.45 -18.56
C ASN A 183 13.50 -2.91 -19.35
N PRO A 184 14.33 -3.79 -18.77
CA PRO A 184 15.43 -4.38 -19.51
C PRO A 184 14.90 -5.24 -20.65
N ASP A 185 15.65 -5.24 -21.75
CA ASP A 185 15.53 -6.26 -22.78
C ASP A 185 15.73 -7.65 -22.16
N GLN A 186 15.21 -8.68 -22.83
CA GLN A 186 14.95 -10.04 -22.35
C GLN A 186 16.08 -10.75 -21.55
N ASP A 187 17.30 -10.20 -21.55
CA ASP A 187 18.53 -10.79 -21.00
C ASP A 187 19.07 -10.11 -19.72
N ALA A 188 18.45 -9.04 -19.20
CA ALA A 188 18.84 -8.60 -17.84
C ALA A 188 18.10 -9.45 -16.81
N ASP A 189 18.82 -10.40 -16.22
CA ASP A 189 18.45 -11.10 -15.00
C ASP A 189 18.01 -10.08 -13.94
N PHE A 190 16.70 -9.83 -13.82
CA PHE A 190 16.19 -9.31 -12.56
C PHE A 190 16.42 -10.42 -11.55
N PRO A 191 17.19 -10.19 -10.48
CA PRO A 191 17.25 -11.14 -9.39
C PRO A 191 15.81 -11.43 -8.96
N ARG A 192 15.40 -12.71 -8.98
CA ARG A 192 14.07 -13.12 -8.50
C ARG A 192 13.86 -12.47 -7.13
N ILE A 193 12.75 -11.76 -6.93
CA ILE A 193 12.51 -11.06 -5.64
C ILE A 193 12.42 -12.12 -4.55
N GLU A 194 13.52 -12.31 -3.84
CA GLU A 194 13.55 -13.02 -2.57
C GLU A 194 12.89 -12.12 -1.54
N TYR A 195 11.81 -12.59 -0.95
CA TYR A 195 11.15 -11.81 0.10
C TYR A 195 12.08 -11.78 1.31
N ILE A 196 12.38 -10.57 1.78
CA ILE A 196 13.19 -10.37 2.98
C ILE A 196 12.20 -9.98 4.08
N PRO A 197 12.02 -10.82 5.13
CA PRO A 197 11.16 -10.51 6.24
C PRO A 197 11.46 -9.14 6.81
N TYR A 198 10.44 -8.30 6.91
CA TYR A 198 10.59 -7.01 7.55
C TYR A 198 10.67 -7.23 9.06
N LYS A 199 11.88 -7.13 9.62
CA LYS A 199 12.05 -6.94 11.06
C LYS A 199 11.73 -5.47 11.36
N PRO A 200 10.63 -5.14 12.07
CA PRO A 200 10.46 -3.79 12.57
C PRO A 200 11.69 -3.45 13.38
N LYS A 201 12.31 -2.29 13.11
CA LYS A 201 13.31 -1.74 14.02
C LYS A 201 12.61 -1.56 15.35
N SER A 202 12.90 -2.44 16.31
CA SER A 202 12.71 -2.10 17.71
C SER A 202 13.51 -0.80 17.94
N PRO A 203 13.00 0.17 18.69
CA PRO A 203 13.81 1.30 19.08
C PRO A 203 15.04 0.75 19.82
N SER A 204 16.21 0.78 19.17
CA SER A 204 17.46 0.35 19.78
C SER A 204 17.81 1.35 20.87
N MET A 205 17.78 0.90 22.13
CA MET A 205 18.18 1.64 23.33
C MET A 205 19.71 1.87 23.42
N SER A 206 20.44 1.86 22.32
CA SER A 206 21.91 1.93 22.33
C SER A 206 22.42 2.93 21.29
N ASP A 207 22.32 4.20 21.63
CA ASP A 207 23.33 5.22 21.33
C ASP A 207 23.09 6.42 22.28
N ARG A 208 23.51 6.24 23.53
CA ARG A 208 23.66 7.32 24.51
C ARG A 208 25.00 7.19 25.23
N SER A 209 26.04 7.65 24.56
CA SER A 209 27.23 8.25 25.17
C SER A 209 27.83 9.13 24.07
N SER A 210 27.77 10.45 24.11
CA SER A 210 28.22 11.32 25.20
C SER A 210 27.76 12.77 24.96
N GLN A 211 27.14 13.38 25.98
CA GLN A 211 27.33 14.75 26.50
C GLN A 211 26.06 15.25 27.21
N SER A 212 26.11 15.15 28.54
CA SER A 212 25.55 16.02 29.59
C SER A 212 24.40 16.99 29.25
N ALA A 213 23.20 16.68 29.75
CA ALA A 213 22.42 17.46 30.73
C ALA A 213 20.99 16.91 30.74
N SER A 214 20.59 16.26 31.83
CA SER A 214 19.26 15.66 31.98
C SER A 214 18.20 16.77 32.18
N PRO A 215 17.10 16.81 31.39
CA PRO A 215 15.87 17.45 31.83
C PRO A 215 15.14 16.52 32.81
N PRO A 216 14.42 17.05 33.81
CA PRO A 216 13.70 16.23 34.78
C PRO A 216 12.48 15.56 34.13
N ASP A 217 12.13 14.40 34.68
CA ASP A 217 10.97 13.59 34.32
C ASP A 217 9.66 14.37 34.51
N HIS A 218 8.98 14.70 33.41
CA HIS A 218 7.56 15.03 33.46
C HIS A 218 6.75 13.76 33.25
N TYR A 219 6.39 13.13 34.37
CA TYR A 219 5.10 12.46 34.47
C TYR A 219 4.03 13.44 33.97
N ALA A 220 3.06 12.95 33.18
CA ALA A 220 1.90 13.73 32.82
C ALA A 220 1.18 14.19 34.09
N GLN A 221 1.44 15.44 34.51
CA GLN A 221 0.63 16.10 35.53
C GLN A 221 -0.76 16.27 34.93
N ILE A 222 -1.74 15.64 35.58
CA ILE A 222 -3.15 15.97 35.40
C ILE A 222 -3.27 17.45 35.78
N MET A 223 -3.43 18.34 34.79
CA MET A 223 -3.63 19.76 35.04
C MET A 223 -4.90 19.92 35.88
N THR A 224 -4.75 20.45 37.09
CA THR A 224 -5.90 20.86 37.89
C THR A 224 -6.37 22.24 37.43
N PRO A 225 -7.65 22.61 37.64
CA PRO A 225 -8.22 23.85 37.11
C PRO A 225 -7.54 25.15 37.58
N GLU A 226 -6.67 25.07 38.60
CA GLU A 226 -5.94 26.20 39.18
C GLU A 226 -4.66 26.57 38.41
N ASP A 227 -4.17 25.67 37.54
CA ASP A 227 -2.98 25.89 36.71
C ASP A 227 -3.28 26.55 35.34
N LEU A 228 -4.54 26.89 35.08
CA LEU A 228 -4.96 27.52 33.82
C LEU A 228 -5.04 29.04 33.97
N ALA A 229 -4.52 29.75 32.97
CA ALA A 229 -4.65 31.20 32.92
C ALA A 229 -6.14 31.62 32.90
N PRO A 230 -6.56 32.60 33.73
CA PRO A 230 -7.94 33.03 33.79
C PRO A 230 -8.48 33.47 32.42
N LEU A 231 -9.74 33.17 32.11
CA LEU A 231 -10.34 33.46 30.81
C LEU A 231 -10.25 34.96 30.44
N ALA A 232 -10.39 35.85 31.43
CA ALA A 232 -10.24 37.30 31.24
C ALA A 232 -8.81 37.71 30.81
N TYR A 233 -7.80 36.95 31.22
CA TYR A 233 -6.41 37.15 30.78
C TYR A 233 -6.25 36.72 29.31
N LEU A 234 -6.78 35.55 28.92
CA LEU A 234 -6.71 35.08 27.53
C LEU A 234 -7.47 35.99 26.56
N GLN A 235 -8.58 36.58 27.00
CA GLN A 235 -9.41 37.48 26.19
C GLN A 235 -8.85 38.90 26.06
N SER A 236 -7.93 39.30 26.95
CA SER A 236 -7.25 40.60 26.88
C SER A 236 -5.92 40.54 26.11
N MET A 237 -5.48 39.36 25.68
CA MET A 237 -4.28 39.24 24.85
C MET A 237 -4.56 39.73 23.43
N PRO A 238 -3.70 40.60 22.86
CA PRO A 238 -3.80 40.96 21.47
C PRO A 238 -3.62 39.71 20.59
N PRO A 239 -4.38 39.58 19.50
CA PRO A 239 -4.26 38.41 18.63
C PRO A 239 -2.82 38.31 18.14
N LEU A 240 -2.25 37.11 18.27
CA LEU A 240 -0.93 36.81 17.74
C LEU A 240 -0.90 37.17 16.25
N ARG A 241 0.14 37.90 15.83
CA ARG A 241 0.34 38.19 14.41
C ARG A 241 0.39 36.86 13.66
N ARG A 242 -0.50 36.73 12.67
CA ARG A 242 -0.53 35.55 11.81
C ARG A 242 0.80 35.42 11.10
N HIS A 243 1.17 34.17 10.81
CA HIS A 243 2.35 33.90 10.04
C HIS A 243 2.22 34.53 8.63
N PRO A 244 3.27 35.16 8.07
CA PRO A 244 3.17 35.87 6.79
C PRO A 244 2.69 34.99 5.61
N GLU A 245 2.93 33.68 5.68
CA GLU A 245 2.45 32.73 4.66
C GLU A 245 0.95 32.44 4.74
N ASP A 246 0.38 32.45 5.95
CA ASP A 246 -1.07 32.28 6.14
C ASP A 246 -1.82 33.50 5.61
N GLU A 247 -1.23 34.69 5.77
CA GLU A 247 -1.78 35.94 5.25
C GLU A 247 -1.78 35.96 3.71
N LYS A 248 -0.71 35.48 3.07
CA LYS A 248 -0.66 35.30 1.60
C LYS A 248 -1.72 34.31 1.11
N THR A 249 -1.87 33.18 1.80
CA THR A 249 -2.88 32.16 1.46
C THR A 249 -4.30 32.73 1.56
N LEU A 250 -4.59 33.51 2.60
CA LEU A 250 -5.90 34.17 2.76
C LEU A 250 -6.17 35.23 1.69
N MET A 251 -5.16 36.01 1.27
CA MET A 251 -5.31 36.96 0.17
C MET A 251 -5.58 36.27 -1.18
N LEU A 252 -4.98 35.10 -1.41
CA LEU A 252 -5.24 34.29 -2.60
C LEU A 252 -6.65 33.70 -2.62
N LEU A 253 -7.22 33.39 -1.46
CA LEU A 253 -8.59 32.90 -1.32
C LEU A 253 -9.63 34.03 -1.43
N ALA A 254 -9.32 35.23 -0.94
CA ALA A 254 -10.21 36.39 -1.01
C ALA A 254 -10.28 37.01 -2.42
N SER A 255 -9.21 36.89 -3.21
CA SER A 255 -9.14 37.41 -4.59
C SER A 255 -9.82 36.51 -5.64
N ARG A 256 -10.27 35.31 -5.23
CA ARG A 256 -11.10 34.42 -6.07
C ARG A 256 -12.56 34.48 -5.61
N ARG A 257 -13.23 35.59 -5.90
CA ARG A 257 -14.69 35.60 -6.01
C ARG A 257 -15.04 35.74 -7.49
N PHE A 258 -15.95 34.87 -7.94
CA PHE A 258 -16.62 34.94 -9.24
C PHE A 258 -17.38 36.25 -9.39
#